data_AF-A0A7X8GNC4-F1
#
_entry.id   AF-A0A7X8GNC4-F1
#
_cell.length_a   1.000
_cell.length_b   1.000
_cell.length_c   1.000
_cell.angle_alpha   90.00
_cell.angle_beta   90.00
_cell.angle_gamma   90.00
#
_symmetry.space_group_name_H-M   'P 1'
#
loop_
_entity.id
_entity.type
_entity.pdbx_description
1 polymer ?
#
loop_
_entity_poly.entity_id
_entity_poly.type
_entity_poly.pdbx_seq_one_letter_code
_entity_poly.pdbx_strand_id
1 'polypeptide(L)' 'MSKIHVLVLAGGSGTRLWPLSREELPKQFLPLVGEKT' A
#
# COMPACT_ATOMS: atom_id res chain seq x y z
N MET A 1 -16.56 27.29 -8.22
CA MET A 1 -16.27 26.14 -7.32
C MET A 1 -14.80 25.79 -7.45
N SER A 2 -14.06 25.68 -6.35
CA SER A 2 -12.69 25.15 -6.39
C SER A 2 -12.73 23.62 -6.51
N LYS A 3 -11.79 23.05 -7.28
CA LYS A 3 -11.71 21.61 -7.53
C LYS A 3 -10.84 20.96 -6.46
N ILE A 4 -11.41 20.00 -5.72
CA ILE A 4 -10.68 19.23 -4.71
C ILE A 4 -9.81 18.20 -5.42
N HIS A 5 -8.55 18.09 -4.98
CA HIS A 5 -7.61 17.08 -5.43
C HIS A 5 -7.28 16.15 -4.26
N VAL A 6 -7.17 14.85 -4.53
CA VAL A 6 -6.83 13.84 -3.54
C VAL A 6 -5.47 13.26 -3.90
N LEU A 7 -4.59 13.16 -2.89
CA LEU A 7 -3.28 12.53 -2.99
C LEU A 7 -3.22 11.37 -1.99
N VAL A 8 -2.92 10.18 -2.49
CA VAL A 8 -2.70 8.99 -1.65
C VAL A 8 -1.20 8.76 -1.54
N LEU A 9 -0.66 8.82 -0.33
CA LEU A 9 0.73 8.50 -0.06
C LEU A 9 0.89 6.99 0.17
N ALA A 10 1.44 6.29 -0.82
CA ALA A 10 1.66 4.84 -0.79
C ALA A 10 3.15 4.49 -0.70
N GLY A 11 3.83 5.01 0.33
CA GLY A 11 5.27 4.77 0.57
C GLY A 11 5.57 3.91 1.80
N GLY A 12 6.87 3.65 1.98
CA GLY A 12 7.44 2.89 3.10
C GLY A 12 7.71 1.42 2.76
N SER A 13 8.84 0.89 3.23
CA SER A 13 9.38 -0.44 2.86
C SER A 13 8.59 -1.64 3.41
N GLY A 14 7.65 -1.42 4.34
CA GLY A 14 6.80 -2.50 4.87
C GLY A 14 7.53 -3.56 5.69
N THR A 15 8.70 -3.27 6.24
CA THR A 15 9.57 -4.26 6.95
C THR A 15 8.89 -5.00 8.11
N ARG A 16 7.90 -4.39 8.79
CA ARG A 16 7.10 -5.05 9.83
C ARG A 16 6.24 -6.20 9.31
N LEU A 17 5.92 -6.19 8.02
CA LEU A 17 5.15 -7.24 7.34
C LEU A 17 6.07 -8.18 6.56
N TRP A 18 7.39 -8.14 6.75
CA TRP A 18 8.29 -9.16 6.23
C TRP A 18 7.92 -10.52 6.87
N PRO A 19 7.83 -11.63 6.13
CA PRO A 19 8.28 -11.84 4.76
C PRO A 19 7.26 -11.51 3.65
N LEU A 20 6.06 -11.06 4.00
CA LEU A 20 4.99 -10.79 3.03
C LEU A 20 5.30 -9.54 2.19
N SER A 21 5.75 -8.46 2.82
CA SER A 21 6.23 -7.27 2.07
C SER A 21 7.64 -7.52 1.53
N ARG A 22 7.83 -7.21 0.25
CA ARG A 22 9.11 -7.26 -0.49
C ARG A 22 9.30 -5.95 -1.24
N GLU A 23 10.50 -5.72 -1.77
CA GLU A 23 10.73 -4.58 -2.67
C GLU A 23 9.84 -4.67 -3.92
N GLU A 24 9.75 -5.87 -4.50
CA GLU A 24 8.89 -6.17 -5.66
C GLU A 24 7.39 -6.26 -5.31
N LEU A 25 7.05 -6.45 -4.02
CA LEU A 25 5.67 -6.50 -3.52
C LEU A 25 5.50 -5.64 -2.25
N PRO A 26 5.37 -4.30 -2.39
CA PRO A 26 5.16 -3.39 -1.26
C PRO A 26 3.85 -3.62 -0.49
N LYS A 27 3.85 -3.21 0.78
CA LYS A 27 2.71 -3.40 1.70
C LYS A 27 1.33 -2.96 1.18
N GLN A 28 1.27 -1.91 0.36
CA GLN A 28 0.00 -1.36 -0.16
C GLN A 28 -0.69 -2.27 -1.18
N PHE A 29 0.02 -3.27 -1.71
CA PHE A 29 -0.51 -4.24 -2.65
C PHE A 29 -0.79 -5.61 -2.01
N LEU A 30 -0.53 -5.75 -0.71
CA LEU A 30 -0.81 -6.99 0.00
C LEU A 30 -2.33 -7.11 0.22
N PRO A 31 -2.94 -8.29 -0.04
CA PRO A 31 -4.33 -8.56 0.29
C PRO A 31 -4.46 -8.80 1.80
N LEU A 32 -4.38 -7.72 2.58
CA LEU A 32 -4.42 -7.81 4.06
C LEU A 32 -5.82 -8.14 4.58
N VAL A 33 -6.86 -7.89 3.78
CA VAL A 33 -8.25 -8.17 4.11
C VAL A 33 -8.91 -8.92 2.96
N GLY A 34 -9.02 -10.24 3.07
CA GLY A 34 -9.61 -11.10 2.04
C GLY A 34 -8.64 -11.45 0.91
N GLU A 35 -9.17 -12.01 -0.18
CA GLU A 35 -8.36 -12.54 -1.29
C GLU A 35 -8.01 -11.48 -2.36
N LYS A 36 -8.60 -10.29 -2.30
CA LYS A 36 -8.36 -9.18 -3.23
C LYS A 36 -7.97 -7.93 -2.43
N THR A 37 -7.13 -7.09 -3.03
CA THR A 37 -6.70 -5.79 -2.47
C THR A 37 -7.86 -4.87 -2.16
#